data_AF-A0A8B7VTE2-F1
#
_entry.id   AF-A0A8B7VTE2-F1
#
_cell.length_a   1.000
_cell.length_b   1.000
_cell.length_c   1.000
_cell.angle_alpha   90.00
_cell.angle_beta   90.00
_cell.angle_gamma   90.00
#
_symmetry.space_group_name_H-M   'P 1'
#
loop_
_entity.id
_entity.type
_entity.pdbx_description
1 polymer ?
#
loop_
_entity_poly.entity_id
_entity_poly.type
_entity_poly.pdbx_seq_one_letter_code
_entity_poly.pdbx_strand_id
1 'polypeptide(L)'
;MSVSGLKAELKFLASIFDKNHERFRIVNWKLDELHCQFLVPPAPPLTLHCNITESYPSSSPIWFVDSDDPNLTSVLEHLEDIKNNDSLRQQLKWLICELCRLYNLPQHPDVEMLDQPLPTGQNGTAEEITSEEEEEEEMAEDIEDLDHYEMKEEEPINGKKSEDEGIEKENLAILEKIRKTQRQDHLNGAVSGSVQASDRLMKELRDIYRSQSYKTGIYSVELINDSLYDWHVKLQKVDPDSPLHSDLQILKEKEGIEYILLNFSFKNQYNLARAQQSYNSIVQIHEKNGWYTPPKEDG
;
A
#
# COMPACT_ATOMS: atom_id res chain seq x y z
N MET A 1 13.44 -3.73 17.59
CA MET A 1 12.42 -4.71 18.06
C MET A 1 12.56 -5.94 17.18
N SER A 2 12.51 -7.17 17.71
CA SER A 2 12.53 -8.38 16.87
C SER A 2 11.18 -8.58 16.19
N VAL A 3 11.14 -9.33 15.08
CA VAL A 3 9.89 -9.75 14.41
C VAL A 3 8.92 -10.42 15.39
N SER A 4 9.46 -11.18 16.35
CA SER A 4 8.70 -11.79 17.45
C SER A 4 8.04 -10.77 18.38
N GLY A 5 8.67 -9.62 18.61
CA GLY A 5 8.12 -8.53 19.43
C GLY A 5 6.92 -7.84 18.78
N LEU A 6 7.00 -7.56 17.47
CA LEU A 6 5.88 -6.99 16.71
C LEU A 6 4.70 -7.97 16.63
N LYS A 7 4.96 -9.26 16.43
CA LYS A 7 3.92 -10.30 16.44
C LYS A 7 3.19 -10.37 17.79
N ALA A 8 3.93 -10.26 18.89
CA ALA A 8 3.34 -10.22 20.24
C ALA A 8 2.51 -8.94 20.45
N GLU A 9 3.00 -7.79 19.97
CA GLU A 9 2.28 -6.51 20.01
C GLU A 9 0.96 -6.59 19.23
N LEU A 10 0.96 -7.13 18.01
CA LEU A 10 -0.25 -7.29 17.20
C LEU A 10 -1.25 -8.28 17.80
N LYS A 11 -0.77 -9.40 18.36
CA LYS A 11 -1.63 -10.35 19.10
C LYS A 11 -2.28 -9.69 20.31
N PHE A 12 -1.53 -8.91 21.07
CA PHE A 12 -2.05 -8.18 22.22
C PHE A 12 -3.13 -7.18 21.80
N LEU A 13 -2.88 -6.39 20.75
CA LEU A 13 -3.87 -5.48 20.18
C LEU A 13 -5.16 -6.20 19.76
N ALA A 14 -5.04 -7.32 19.05
CA ALA A 14 -6.17 -8.14 18.61
C ALA A 14 -6.95 -8.79 19.77
N SER A 15 -6.30 -9.01 20.91
CA SER A 15 -6.97 -9.53 22.13
C SER A 15 -7.82 -8.48 22.84
N ILE A 16 -7.46 -7.19 22.73
CA ILE A 16 -8.21 -6.08 23.32
C ILE A 16 -9.33 -5.64 22.36
N PHE A 17 -9.01 -5.48 21.07
CA PHE A 17 -9.93 -4.98 20.05
C PHE A 17 -10.36 -6.10 19.11
N ASP A 18 -11.11 -7.05 19.65
CA ASP A 18 -11.65 -8.16 18.86
C ASP A 18 -12.69 -7.69 17.81
N LYS A 19 -13.21 -8.64 17.04
CA LYS A 19 -14.19 -8.35 15.97
C LYS A 19 -15.55 -7.87 16.49
N ASN A 20 -15.83 -8.03 17.77
CA ASN A 20 -17.10 -7.70 18.40
C ASN A 20 -17.03 -6.41 19.24
N HIS A 21 -15.82 -5.90 19.52
CA HIS A 21 -15.61 -4.74 20.36
C HIS A 21 -16.45 -3.52 19.93
N GLU A 22 -16.97 -2.78 20.92
CA GLU A 22 -18.06 -1.82 20.77
C GLU A 22 -17.65 -0.47 20.14
N ARG A 23 -16.35 -0.22 19.98
CA ARG A 23 -15.81 1.06 19.48
C ARG A 23 -14.79 0.91 18.37
N PHE A 24 -13.84 0.02 18.56
CA PHE A 24 -12.74 -0.23 17.62
C PHE A 24 -12.52 -1.73 17.45
N ARG A 25 -12.54 -2.21 16.21
CA ARG A 25 -12.45 -3.65 15.89
C ARG A 25 -11.26 -3.91 15.01
N ILE A 26 -10.42 -4.87 15.36
CA ILE A 26 -9.38 -5.37 14.45
C ILE A 26 -10.00 -6.50 13.63
N VAL A 27 -10.19 -6.24 12.34
CA VAL A 27 -10.83 -7.16 11.40
C VAL A 27 -9.84 -8.21 10.92
N ASN A 28 -8.63 -7.77 10.58
CA ASN A 28 -7.55 -8.62 10.10
C ASN A 28 -6.19 -8.00 10.44
N TRP A 29 -5.17 -8.81 10.68
CA TRP A 29 -3.80 -8.34 10.89
C TRP A 29 -2.78 -9.33 10.36
N LYS A 30 -1.65 -8.80 9.87
CA LYS A 30 -0.42 -9.48 9.48
C LYS A 30 0.76 -8.69 10.03
N LEU A 31 1.99 -9.16 9.79
CA LEU A 31 3.19 -8.45 10.23
C LEU A 31 3.41 -7.12 9.50
N ASP A 32 2.88 -6.99 8.29
CA ASP A 32 3.02 -5.82 7.42
C ASP A 32 1.75 -4.97 7.30
N GLU A 33 0.58 -5.50 7.69
CA GLU A 33 -0.70 -4.78 7.59
C GLU A 33 -1.59 -5.01 8.80
N LEU A 34 -2.34 -3.97 9.18
CA LEU A 34 -3.34 -4.01 10.23
C LEU A 34 -4.61 -3.35 9.71
N HIS A 35 -5.71 -4.10 9.69
CA HIS A 35 -7.00 -3.65 9.18
C HIS A 35 -8.01 -3.54 10.32
N CYS A 36 -8.53 -2.33 10.51
CA CYS A 36 -9.36 -1.97 11.64
C CYS A 36 -10.64 -1.27 11.21
N GLN A 37 -11.66 -1.33 12.05
CA GLN A 37 -12.92 -0.61 11.89
C GLN A 37 -13.24 0.17 13.15
N PHE A 38 -13.54 1.46 13.00
CA PHE A 38 -14.01 2.31 14.09
C PHE A 38 -15.52 2.55 13.94
N LEU A 39 -16.28 2.22 14.99
CA LEU A 39 -17.73 2.32 14.99
C LEU A 39 -18.16 3.75 15.36
N VAL A 40 -18.93 4.37 14.46
CA VAL A 40 -19.45 5.74 14.66
C VAL A 40 -20.98 5.74 14.56
N PRO A 41 -21.74 5.26 15.56
CA PRO A 41 -23.21 5.28 15.48
C PRO A 41 -23.75 6.72 15.40
N PRO A 42 -24.74 7.04 14.53
CA PRO A 42 -25.51 6.14 13.65
C PRO A 42 -24.93 5.93 12.23
N ALA A 43 -23.72 6.43 11.96
CA ALA A 43 -23.03 6.31 10.67
C ALA A 43 -22.42 4.90 10.45
N PRO A 44 -22.10 4.54 9.19
CA PRO A 44 -21.37 3.31 8.90
C PRO A 44 -19.99 3.28 9.59
N PRO A 45 -19.45 2.09 9.89
CA PRO A 45 -18.13 1.95 10.48
C PRO A 45 -17.06 2.55 9.56
N LEU A 46 -16.14 3.29 10.16
CA LEU A 46 -14.99 3.87 9.49
C LEU A 46 -13.90 2.81 9.31
N THR A 47 -13.46 2.59 8.08
CA THR A 47 -12.43 1.59 7.79
C THR A 47 -11.05 2.22 7.82
N LEU A 48 -10.17 1.69 8.68
CA LEU A 48 -8.82 2.15 8.91
C LEU A 48 -7.82 1.07 8.49
N HIS A 49 -6.82 1.48 7.72
CA HIS A 49 -5.73 0.60 7.30
C HIS A 49 -4.42 1.14 7.85
N CYS A 50 -3.64 0.28 8.49
CA CYS A 50 -2.30 0.59 8.96
C CYS A 50 -1.31 -0.31 8.24
N ASN A 51 -0.24 0.29 7.73
CA ASN A 51 0.83 -0.39 7.05
C ASN A 51 2.11 -0.31 7.86
N ILE A 52 2.70 -1.46 8.16
CA ILE A 52 3.86 -1.62 9.04
C ILE A 52 5.06 -2.00 8.17
N THR A 53 6.02 -1.09 8.08
CA THR A 53 7.25 -1.29 7.30
C THR A 53 8.22 -2.22 8.02
N GLU A 54 9.05 -2.97 7.27
CA GLU A 54 10.10 -3.85 7.83
C GLU A 54 11.14 -3.11 8.70
N SER A 55 11.31 -1.81 8.46
CA SER A 55 12.17 -0.94 9.27
C SER A 55 11.55 -0.52 10.60
N TYR A 56 10.34 -0.97 10.94
CA TYR A 56 9.75 -0.77 12.26
C TYR A 56 10.62 -1.42 13.35
N PRO A 57 10.89 -0.75 14.49
CA PRO A 57 10.31 0.50 14.98
C PRO A 57 11.06 1.78 14.55
N SER A 58 12.11 1.67 13.74
CA SER A 58 12.90 2.83 13.28
C SER A 58 12.09 3.75 12.35
N SER A 59 11.09 3.22 11.66
CA SER A 59 10.09 3.97 10.91
C SER A 59 8.69 3.75 11.47
N SER A 60 7.94 4.84 11.59
CA SER A 60 6.55 4.82 12.05
C SER A 60 5.62 4.07 11.09
N PRO A 61 4.65 3.29 11.59
CA PRO A 61 3.53 2.78 10.81
C PRO A 61 2.74 3.91 10.12
N ILE A 62 2.18 3.60 8.96
CA ILE A 62 1.42 4.56 8.15
C ILE A 62 -0.07 4.22 8.23
N TRP A 63 -0.89 5.19 8.64
CA TRP A 63 -2.32 5.02 8.82
C TRP A 63 -3.11 5.66 7.67
N PHE A 64 -4.19 5.00 7.27
CA PHE A 64 -5.08 5.40 6.20
C PHE A 64 -6.53 5.21 6.63
N VAL A 65 -7.42 5.99 6.02
CA VAL A 65 -8.86 5.89 6.24
C VAL A 65 -9.58 5.90 4.91
N ASP A 66 -10.57 5.03 4.76
CA ASP A 66 -11.47 5.01 3.61
C ASP A 66 -12.67 5.95 3.87
N SER A 67 -12.40 7.26 3.84
CA SER A 67 -13.40 8.32 4.03
C SER A 67 -12.95 9.64 3.42
N ASP A 68 -13.90 10.40 2.88
CA ASP A 68 -13.70 11.73 2.29
C ASP A 68 -13.81 12.88 3.32
N ASP A 69 -13.90 12.57 4.63
CA ASP A 69 -14.00 13.59 5.67
C ASP A 69 -12.67 14.35 5.86
N PRO A 70 -12.61 15.68 5.57
CA PRO A 70 -11.38 16.45 5.70
C PRO A 70 -10.85 16.52 7.13
N ASN A 71 -11.72 16.37 8.14
CA ASN A 71 -11.27 16.34 9.53
C ASN A 71 -10.49 15.05 9.84
N LEU A 72 -10.87 13.93 9.24
CA LEU A 72 -10.13 12.67 9.38
C LEU A 72 -8.78 12.74 8.69
N THR A 73 -8.70 13.37 7.51
CA THR A 73 -7.42 13.62 6.83
C THR A 73 -6.48 14.43 7.73
N SER A 74 -6.99 15.49 8.36
CA SER A 74 -6.20 16.30 9.31
C SER A 74 -5.72 15.47 10.51
N VAL A 75 -6.54 14.56 11.06
CA VAL A 75 -6.14 13.68 12.18
C VAL A 75 -4.98 12.75 11.76
N LEU A 76 -5.04 12.17 10.57
CA LEU A 76 -3.99 11.30 10.05
C LEU A 76 -2.69 12.06 9.72
N GLU A 77 -2.79 13.26 9.16
CA GLU A 77 -1.61 14.12 8.91
C GLU A 77 -0.88 14.47 10.23
N HIS A 78 -1.63 14.76 11.29
CA HIS A 78 -1.04 14.98 12.61
C HIS A 78 -0.39 13.71 13.17
N LEU A 79 -0.95 12.53 12.89
CA LEU A 79 -0.36 11.26 13.30
C LEU A 79 0.97 10.99 12.56
N GLU A 80 1.09 11.36 11.29
CA GLU A 80 2.35 11.28 10.53
C GLU A 80 3.44 12.23 11.05
N ASP A 81 3.05 13.39 11.59
CA ASP A 81 3.96 14.38 12.18
C ASP A 81 4.45 14.03 13.59
N ILE A 82 3.78 13.10 14.28
CA ILE A 82 4.25 12.51 15.54
C ILE A 82 5.41 11.55 15.23
N LYS A 83 6.57 12.12 14.89
CA LYS A 83 7.81 11.41 14.51
C LYS A 83 8.63 10.89 15.69
N ASN A 84 8.10 10.94 16.91
CA ASN A 84 8.85 10.56 18.10
C ASN A 84 8.34 9.23 18.68
N ASN A 85 9.08 8.15 18.40
CA ASN A 85 9.28 6.96 19.24
C ASN A 85 8.06 6.24 19.85
N ASP A 86 6.87 6.50 19.36
CA ASP A 86 5.67 5.87 19.88
C ASP A 86 5.40 4.57 19.13
N SER A 87 5.40 3.47 19.89
CA SER A 87 5.06 2.12 19.42
C SER A 87 3.69 2.10 18.72
N LEU A 88 3.44 1.09 17.88
CA LEU A 88 2.16 0.90 17.19
C LEU A 88 0.97 1.01 18.15
N ARG A 89 1.12 0.52 19.39
CA ARG A 89 0.13 0.68 20.46
C ARG A 89 -0.16 2.12 20.83
N GLN A 90 0.86 2.94 21.00
CA GLN A 90 0.69 4.36 21.35
C GLN A 90 0.08 5.16 20.20
N GLN A 91 0.47 4.87 18.96
CA GLN A 91 -0.16 5.46 17.79
C GLN A 91 -1.64 5.08 17.68
N LEU A 92 -1.95 3.80 17.90
CA LEU A 92 -3.32 3.33 17.89
C LEU A 92 -4.14 3.96 19.02
N LYS A 93 -3.57 4.07 20.23
CA LYS A 93 -4.20 4.76 21.36
C LYS A 93 -4.53 6.20 21.01
N TRP A 94 -3.55 6.92 20.47
CA TRP A 94 -3.73 8.32 20.06
C TRP A 94 -4.82 8.45 19.00
N LEU A 95 -4.80 7.59 17.98
CA LEU A 95 -5.79 7.58 16.91
C LEU A 95 -7.20 7.32 17.46
N ILE A 96 -7.39 6.32 18.33
CA ILE A 96 -8.70 6.03 18.93
C ILE A 96 -9.18 7.21 19.78
N CYS A 97 -8.30 7.82 20.58
CA CYS A 97 -8.64 8.99 21.39
C CYS A 97 -9.09 10.18 20.52
N GLU A 98 -8.39 10.44 19.43
CA GLU A 98 -8.66 11.57 18.54
C GLU A 98 -9.92 11.34 17.70
N LEU A 99 -10.18 10.11 17.25
CA LEU A 99 -11.43 9.72 16.61
C LEU A 99 -12.62 9.83 17.58
N CYS A 100 -12.45 9.39 18.83
CA CYS A 100 -13.48 9.60 19.87
C CYS A 100 -13.75 11.09 20.09
N ARG A 101 -12.71 11.94 20.12
CA ARG A 101 -12.84 13.39 20.27
C ARG A 101 -13.55 14.02 19.07
N LEU A 102 -13.21 13.60 17.86
CA LEU A 102 -13.79 14.13 16.62
C LEU A 102 -15.28 13.82 16.51
N TYR A 103 -15.68 12.59 16.85
CA TYR A 103 -17.06 12.13 16.78
C TYR A 103 -17.86 12.33 18.08
N ASN A 104 -17.29 13.00 19.09
CA ASN A 104 -17.88 13.20 20.41
C ASN A 104 -18.37 11.89 21.08
N LEU A 105 -17.58 10.83 20.97
CA LEU A 105 -17.85 9.51 21.56
C LEU A 105 -17.11 9.36 22.89
N PRO A 106 -17.69 8.64 23.88
CA PRO A 106 -16.99 8.33 25.12
C PRO A 106 -15.81 7.40 24.83
N GLN A 107 -14.65 7.71 25.41
CA GLN A 107 -13.47 6.84 25.35
C GLN A 107 -13.77 5.53 26.10
N HIS A 108 -13.43 4.41 25.48
CA HIS A 108 -13.62 3.08 26.09
C HIS A 108 -12.46 2.79 27.06
N PRO A 109 -12.70 2.20 28.25
CA PRO A 109 -11.63 1.87 29.20
C PRO A 109 -10.56 0.95 28.62
N ASP A 110 -10.90 0.14 27.61
CA ASP A 110 -9.94 -0.73 26.91
C ASP A 110 -8.83 0.04 26.19
N VAL A 111 -9.02 1.33 25.90
CA VAL A 111 -7.97 2.22 25.37
C VAL A 111 -6.86 2.45 26.41
N GLU A 112 -7.17 2.36 27.70
CA GLU A 112 -6.20 2.44 28.79
C GLU A 112 -5.41 1.13 28.96
N MET A 113 -5.96 -0.01 28.50
CA MET A 113 -5.24 -1.29 28.49
C MET A 113 -4.03 -1.29 27.56
N LEU A 114 -3.97 -0.36 26.60
CA LEU A 114 -2.82 -0.17 25.71
C LEU A 114 -1.56 0.34 26.43
N ASP A 115 -1.70 0.91 27.63
CA ASP A 115 -0.58 1.33 28.47
C ASP A 115 0.03 0.16 29.26
N GLN A 116 -0.61 -1.01 29.27
CA GLN A 116 -0.11 -2.17 29.99
C GLN A 116 1.10 -2.80 29.24
N PRO A 117 2.13 -3.26 29.99
CA PRO A 117 3.25 -3.98 29.40
C PRO A 117 2.75 -5.26 28.71
N LEU A 118 3.41 -5.66 27.60
CA LEU A 118 3.07 -6.90 26.91
C LEU A 118 3.18 -8.06 27.89
N PRO A 119 2.23 -9.01 27.92
CA PRO A 119 2.34 -10.19 28.74
C PRO A 119 3.59 -10.98 28.31
N THR A 120 4.66 -10.88 29.10
CA THR A 120 5.84 -11.73 28.95
C THR A 120 5.44 -13.14 29.31
N GLY A 121 5.47 -14.06 28.34
CA GLY A 121 5.43 -15.49 28.61
C GLY A 121 6.61 -15.88 29.49
N GLN A 122 6.38 -15.99 30.79
CA GLN A 122 7.30 -16.61 31.73
C GLN A 122 7.02 -18.11 31.75
N ASN A 123 7.97 -18.90 31.25
CA ASN A 123 8.10 -20.27 31.71
C ASN A 123 8.58 -20.27 33.17
N GLY A 124 7.80 -20.89 34.05
CA GLY A 124 8.32 -21.65 35.19
C GLY A 124 8.01 -21.17 36.61
N THR A 125 6.89 -21.69 37.16
CA THR A 125 6.64 -22.10 38.57
C THR A 125 6.60 -20.99 39.67
N ALA A 126 5.65 -20.96 40.61
CA ALA A 126 4.79 -22.01 41.14
C ALA A 126 3.49 -21.46 41.77
N GLU A 127 2.46 -22.32 41.75
CA GLU A 127 1.31 -22.39 42.70
C GLU A 127 0.27 -21.24 42.59
N GLU A 128 -1.01 -21.46 42.26
CA GLU A 128 -1.92 -22.49 42.76
C GLU A 128 -3.26 -22.48 41.94
N ILE A 129 -3.66 -23.67 41.46
CA ILE A 129 -5.01 -24.28 41.34
C ILE A 129 -6.15 -23.69 40.46
N THR A 130 -6.78 -24.65 39.75
CA THR A 130 -8.17 -24.77 39.23
C THR A 130 -8.47 -24.02 37.93
N SER A 131 -9.02 -24.61 36.87
CA SER A 131 -9.60 -25.95 36.64
C SER A 131 -9.97 -26.05 35.15
N GLU A 132 -9.89 -27.28 34.62
CA GLU A 132 -10.64 -27.81 33.47
C GLU A 132 -10.16 -27.42 32.06
N GLU A 133 -9.38 -28.35 31.50
CA GLU A 133 -9.15 -28.58 30.08
C GLU A 133 -10.48 -29.02 29.42
N GLU A 134 -10.86 -28.42 28.29
CA GLU A 134 -11.66 -29.08 27.25
C GLU A 134 -11.43 -28.39 25.89
N GLU A 135 -10.78 -29.13 25.00
CA GLU A 135 -10.86 -29.11 23.53
C GLU A 135 -10.30 -27.90 22.73
N GLU A 136 -8.97 -27.87 22.54
CA GLU A 136 -8.33 -27.29 21.34
C GLU A 136 -7.76 -28.41 20.46
N GLU A 137 -8.61 -29.07 19.67
CA GLU A 137 -8.16 -29.83 18.50
C GLU A 137 -8.30 -28.99 17.22
N GLU A 138 -7.31 -29.18 16.34
CA GLU A 138 -7.15 -28.65 14.97
C GLU A 138 -6.53 -27.24 14.81
N MET A 139 -5.19 -27.20 14.76
CA MET A 139 -4.41 -26.95 13.53
C MET A 139 -2.92 -26.84 13.89
N ALA A 140 -2.36 -27.90 14.46
CA ALA A 140 -0.93 -28.08 14.65
C ALA A 140 -0.39 -29.03 13.56
N GLU A 141 -0.18 -28.52 12.36
CA GLU A 141 0.76 -29.12 11.41
C GLU A 141 1.69 -28.04 10.83
N ASP A 142 2.98 -28.35 10.88
CA ASP A 142 4.12 -27.73 10.18
C ASP A 142 4.74 -26.41 10.69
N ILE A 143 5.41 -26.47 11.85
CA ILE A 143 6.49 -25.52 12.20
C ILE A 143 7.77 -26.27 12.65
N GLU A 144 8.24 -27.22 11.83
CA GLU A 144 9.59 -27.80 11.98
C GLU A 144 10.41 -27.78 10.68
N ASP A 145 10.39 -26.66 9.94
CA ASP A 145 11.40 -26.37 8.88
C ASP A 145 11.86 -24.89 8.86
N LEU A 146 11.88 -24.31 10.06
CA LEU A 146 12.41 -23.00 10.47
C LEU A 146 13.80 -22.55 10.01
N ASP A 147 14.76 -23.48 9.87
CA ASP A 147 16.17 -23.14 10.11
C ASP A 147 17.18 -23.66 9.07
N HIS A 148 16.76 -24.06 7.86
CA HIS A 148 17.69 -24.39 6.76
C HIS A 148 17.23 -23.88 5.40
N TYR A 149 17.28 -22.56 5.17
CA TYR A 149 17.41 -22.02 3.81
C TYR A 149 18.90 -21.81 3.50
N GLU A 150 19.62 -22.92 3.25
CA GLU A 150 20.70 -22.88 2.27
C GLU A 150 20.05 -22.56 0.91
N MET A 151 20.64 -21.65 0.12
CA MET A 151 20.27 -21.44 -1.28
C MET A 151 20.33 -22.78 -2.02
N LYS A 152 19.21 -23.50 -2.09
CA LYS A 152 19.00 -24.45 -3.18
C LYS A 152 18.89 -23.62 -4.44
N GLU A 153 19.77 -23.93 -5.38
CA GLU A 153 19.69 -23.49 -6.78
C GLU A 153 18.26 -23.72 -7.28
N GLU A 154 17.43 -22.68 -7.29
CA GLU A 154 16.16 -22.73 -7.98
C GLU A 154 16.46 -22.63 -9.48
N GLU A 155 16.52 -23.82 -10.10
CA GLU A 155 16.28 -23.98 -11.53
C GLU A 155 15.04 -23.19 -11.98
N PRO A 156 15.00 -22.71 -13.23
CA PRO A 156 14.03 -21.71 -13.67
C PRO A 156 12.61 -22.24 -13.48
N ILE A 157 11.84 -21.59 -12.61
CA ILE A 157 10.42 -21.87 -12.38
C ILE A 157 9.67 -21.57 -13.68
N ASN A 158 9.57 -22.58 -14.54
CA ASN A 158 8.82 -22.63 -15.80
C ASN A 158 7.29 -22.75 -15.54
N GLY A 159 6.80 -22.17 -14.44
CA GLY A 159 5.44 -22.35 -13.93
C GLY A 159 4.51 -21.13 -14.00
N LYS A 160 5.02 -19.91 -14.25
CA LYS A 160 4.20 -18.68 -14.32
C LYS A 160 3.65 -18.40 -15.73
N LYS A 161 2.97 -19.35 -16.36
CA LYS A 161 2.37 -19.11 -17.69
C LYS A 161 1.11 -18.22 -17.67
N SER A 162 0.38 -18.11 -16.55
CA SER A 162 -0.91 -17.39 -16.55
C SER A 162 -0.82 -15.87 -16.34
N GLU A 163 0.15 -15.37 -15.56
CA GLU A 163 0.20 -13.93 -15.26
C GLU A 163 0.77 -13.11 -16.40
N ASP A 164 1.72 -13.63 -17.16
CA ASP A 164 2.43 -12.88 -18.20
C ASP A 164 1.82 -13.12 -19.61
N GLU A 165 0.65 -13.78 -19.66
CA GLU A 165 -0.12 -14.00 -20.88
C GLU A 165 -0.57 -12.67 -21.51
N GLY A 166 -0.19 -12.50 -22.78
CA GLY A 166 -0.54 -11.31 -23.57
C GLY A 166 0.43 -10.15 -23.44
N ILE A 167 1.60 -10.31 -22.82
CA ILE A 167 2.67 -9.30 -22.81
C ILE A 167 3.70 -9.62 -23.91
N GLU A 168 4.16 -8.60 -24.63
CA GLU A 168 5.18 -8.76 -25.69
C GLU A 168 6.55 -9.13 -25.12
N LYS A 169 7.36 -9.85 -25.90
CA LYS A 169 8.67 -10.38 -25.46
C LYS A 169 9.64 -9.28 -24.98
N GLU A 170 9.61 -8.11 -25.61
CA GLU A 170 10.45 -6.98 -25.23
C GLU A 170 10.07 -6.45 -23.84
N ASN A 171 8.77 -6.33 -23.58
CA ASN A 171 8.25 -5.89 -22.29
C ASN A 171 8.49 -6.91 -21.16
N LEU A 172 8.46 -8.21 -21.49
CA LEU A 172 8.87 -9.25 -20.55
C LEU A 172 10.34 -9.13 -20.15
N ALA A 173 11.23 -8.83 -21.10
CA ALA A 173 12.65 -8.63 -20.81
C ALA A 173 12.87 -7.43 -19.89
N ILE A 174 12.09 -6.35 -20.04
CA ILE A 174 12.12 -5.20 -19.13
C ILE A 174 11.70 -5.61 -17.72
N LEU A 175 10.58 -6.35 -17.58
CA LEU A 175 10.10 -6.82 -16.28
C LEU A 175 11.11 -7.76 -15.58
N GLU A 176 11.75 -8.64 -16.34
CA GLU A 176 12.78 -9.54 -15.82
C GLU A 176 14.04 -8.78 -15.39
N LYS A 177 14.46 -7.78 -16.17
CA LYS A 177 15.57 -6.88 -15.83
C LYS A 177 15.31 -6.16 -14.51
N ILE A 178 14.12 -5.59 -14.31
CA ILE A 178 13.74 -4.92 -13.06
C ILE A 178 13.77 -5.88 -11.88
N ARG A 179 13.20 -7.09 -12.02
CA ARG A 179 13.23 -8.11 -10.95
C ARG A 179 14.67 -8.46 -10.56
N LYS A 180 15.56 -8.57 -11.54
CA LYS A 180 16.99 -8.85 -11.30
C LYS A 180 17.68 -7.69 -10.59
N THR A 181 17.44 -6.46 -11.03
CA THR A 181 17.99 -5.25 -10.39
C THR A 181 17.52 -5.12 -8.94
N GLN A 182 16.22 -5.30 -8.68
CA GLN A 182 15.69 -5.26 -7.31
C GLN A 182 16.36 -6.30 -6.40
N ARG A 183 16.48 -7.56 -6.84
CA ARG A 183 17.19 -8.60 -6.08
C ARG A 183 18.64 -8.20 -5.76
N GLN A 184 19.32 -7.59 -6.72
CA GLN A 184 20.70 -7.12 -6.53
C GLN A 184 20.78 -5.96 -5.54
N ASP A 185 19.84 -5.02 -5.59
CA ASP A 185 19.79 -3.87 -4.68
C ASP A 185 19.46 -4.29 -3.25
N HIS A 186 18.62 -5.32 -3.08
CA HIS A 186 18.38 -5.97 -1.78
C HIS A 186 19.65 -6.59 -1.20
N LEU A 187 20.47 -7.26 -2.02
CA LEU A 187 21.76 -7.82 -1.58
C LEU A 187 22.79 -6.72 -1.25
N ASN A 188 22.73 -5.59 -1.96
CA ASN A 188 23.67 -4.48 -1.79
C ASN A 188 23.24 -3.47 -0.71
N GLY A 189 22.06 -3.63 -0.10
CA GLY A 189 21.51 -2.68 0.88
C GLY A 189 21.12 -1.32 0.27
N ALA A 190 21.01 -1.22 -1.05
CA ALA A 190 20.69 -0.01 -1.80
C ALA A 190 19.21 0.04 -2.23
N VAL A 191 18.33 -0.53 -1.40
CA VAL A 191 16.91 -0.72 -1.74
C VAL A 191 16.24 0.64 -1.98
N SER A 192 15.75 0.83 -3.20
CA SER A 192 14.96 1.99 -3.58
C SER A 192 13.49 1.72 -3.26
N GLY A 193 12.95 2.44 -2.27
CA GLY A 193 11.55 2.37 -1.84
C GLY A 193 11.19 1.17 -0.97
N SER A 194 9.89 0.91 -0.80
CA SER A 194 9.37 -0.22 -0.01
C SER A 194 9.02 -1.41 -0.91
N VAL A 195 9.13 -2.64 -0.39
CA VAL A 195 8.77 -3.86 -1.13
C VAL A 195 7.35 -3.79 -1.69
N GLN A 196 6.40 -3.31 -0.89
CA GLN A 196 5.00 -3.16 -1.31
C GLN A 196 4.81 -2.13 -2.43
N ALA A 197 5.50 -0.98 -2.36
CA ALA A 197 5.44 0.03 -3.42
C ALA A 197 6.02 -0.53 -4.72
N SER A 198 7.16 -1.22 -4.62
CA SER A 198 7.81 -1.91 -5.73
C SER A 198 6.91 -3.00 -6.35
N ASP A 199 6.30 -3.87 -5.54
CA ASP A 199 5.39 -4.91 -6.00
C ASP A 199 4.16 -4.34 -6.69
N ARG A 200 3.63 -3.24 -6.13
CA ARG A 200 2.50 -2.54 -6.73
C ARG A 200 2.89 -1.92 -8.08
N LEU A 201 3.99 -1.20 -8.17
CA LEU A 201 4.44 -0.61 -9.43
C LEU A 201 4.73 -1.69 -10.49
N MET A 202 5.26 -2.84 -10.08
CA MET A 202 5.43 -4.02 -10.96
C MET A 202 4.10 -4.59 -11.45
N LYS A 203 3.03 -4.51 -10.65
CA LYS A 203 1.69 -4.92 -11.08
C LYS A 203 1.09 -3.93 -12.06
N GLU A 204 1.17 -2.63 -11.76
CA GLU A 204 0.70 -1.55 -12.67
C GLU A 204 1.40 -1.62 -14.03
N LEU A 205 2.73 -1.76 -14.04
CA LEU A 205 3.50 -1.85 -15.27
C LEU A 205 3.12 -3.09 -16.10
N ARG A 206 2.88 -4.23 -15.44
CA ARG A 206 2.36 -5.44 -16.10
C ARG A 206 0.99 -5.23 -16.71
N ASP A 207 0.07 -4.61 -15.97
CA ASP A 207 -1.28 -4.36 -16.44
C ASP A 207 -1.29 -3.36 -17.60
N ILE A 208 -0.41 -2.35 -17.58
CA ILE A 208 -0.16 -1.45 -18.71
C ILE A 208 0.29 -2.23 -19.94
N TYR A 209 1.31 -3.08 -19.83
CA TYR A 209 1.80 -3.85 -20.98
C TYR A 209 0.78 -4.86 -21.53
N ARG A 210 -0.17 -5.32 -20.68
CA ARG A 210 -1.28 -6.19 -21.12
C ARG A 210 -2.40 -5.39 -21.81
N SER A 211 -2.54 -4.10 -21.49
CA SER A 211 -3.64 -3.25 -21.96
C SER A 211 -3.66 -3.07 -23.48
N GLN A 212 -4.86 -2.94 -24.05
CA GLN A 212 -5.03 -2.66 -25.49
C GLN A 212 -4.54 -1.26 -25.86
N SER A 213 -4.68 -0.28 -24.96
CA SER A 213 -4.25 1.10 -25.19
C SER A 213 -2.74 1.20 -25.41
N TYR A 214 -1.96 0.43 -24.63
CA TYR A 214 -0.52 0.33 -24.83
C TYR A 214 -0.18 -0.40 -26.13
N LYS A 215 -0.79 -1.56 -26.39
CA LYS A 215 -0.57 -2.37 -27.62
C LYS A 215 -0.94 -1.65 -28.91
N THR A 216 -1.94 -0.78 -28.87
CA THR A 216 -2.35 0.04 -30.02
C THR A 216 -1.45 1.26 -30.23
N GLY A 217 -0.47 1.48 -29.34
CA GLY A 217 0.47 2.59 -29.42
C GLY A 217 -0.19 3.94 -29.17
N ILE A 218 -1.15 4.01 -28.23
CA ILE A 218 -1.69 5.31 -27.79
C ILE A 218 -0.63 6.05 -26.97
N TYR A 219 0.09 5.30 -26.15
CA TYR A 219 1.22 5.80 -25.37
C TYR A 219 2.31 4.73 -25.24
N SER A 220 3.54 5.17 -25.00
CA SER A 220 4.67 4.30 -24.64
C SER A 220 5.16 4.62 -23.22
N VAL A 221 5.80 3.64 -22.57
CA VAL A 221 6.34 3.76 -21.21
C VAL A 221 7.81 3.39 -21.25
N GLU A 222 8.66 4.26 -20.72
CA GLU A 222 10.11 4.09 -20.60
C GLU A 222 10.54 4.36 -19.16
N LEU A 223 11.32 3.46 -18.55
CA LEU A 223 11.83 3.65 -17.20
C LEU A 223 13.12 4.48 -17.22
N ILE A 224 13.19 5.52 -16.39
CA ILE A 224 14.37 6.38 -16.31
C ILE A 224 15.43 5.66 -15.47
N ASN A 225 16.63 5.48 -16.01
CA ASN A 225 17.74 4.82 -15.30
C ASN A 225 17.39 3.41 -14.76
N ASP A 226 16.50 2.68 -15.45
CA ASP A 226 15.93 1.40 -14.98
C ASP A 226 15.22 1.51 -13.61
N SER A 227 14.87 2.72 -13.16
CA SER A 227 14.13 2.98 -11.93
C SER A 227 12.66 2.63 -12.11
N LEU A 228 12.16 1.75 -11.24
CA LEU A 228 10.72 1.48 -11.17
C LEU A 228 9.93 2.67 -10.61
N TYR A 229 10.59 3.66 -10.03
CA TYR A 229 9.93 4.81 -9.42
C TYR A 229 9.86 6.03 -10.35
N ASP A 230 10.52 6.02 -11.51
CA ASP A 230 10.54 7.17 -12.41
C ASP A 230 10.30 6.75 -13.87
N TRP A 231 9.17 7.16 -14.43
CA TRP A 231 8.70 6.73 -15.74
C TRP A 231 8.50 7.92 -16.68
N HIS A 232 9.00 7.77 -17.90
CA HIS A 232 8.67 8.60 -19.05
C HIS A 232 7.52 7.95 -19.81
N VAL A 233 6.36 8.61 -19.82
CA VAL A 233 5.19 8.17 -20.58
C VAL A 233 5.00 9.11 -21.76
N LYS A 234 5.16 8.62 -22.98
CA LYS A 234 4.98 9.40 -24.21
C LYS A 234 3.58 9.15 -24.76
N LEU A 235 2.74 10.17 -24.77
CA LEU A 235 1.44 10.16 -25.44
C LEU A 235 1.66 10.37 -26.94
N GLN A 236 1.44 9.32 -27.72
CA GLN A 236 1.68 9.30 -29.18
C GLN A 236 0.41 9.63 -29.97
N LYS A 237 -0.76 9.22 -29.46
CA LYS A 237 -2.05 9.44 -30.11
C LYS A 237 -2.97 10.22 -29.19
N VAL A 238 -3.48 11.32 -29.72
CA VAL A 238 -4.56 12.11 -29.14
C VAL A 238 -5.76 12.06 -30.08
N ASP A 239 -6.91 12.58 -29.65
CA ASP A 239 -8.11 12.65 -30.49
C ASP A 239 -7.80 13.37 -31.81
N PRO A 240 -7.97 12.71 -32.98
CA PRO A 240 -7.63 13.29 -34.27
C PRO A 240 -8.46 14.53 -34.62
N ASP A 241 -9.65 14.69 -34.03
CA ASP A 241 -10.51 15.85 -34.25
C ASP A 241 -10.19 17.03 -33.31
N SER A 242 -9.26 16.84 -32.37
CA SER A 242 -8.86 17.88 -31.42
C SER A 242 -7.87 18.88 -32.03
N PRO A 243 -7.92 20.17 -31.61
CA PRO A 243 -6.90 21.16 -31.97
C PRO A 243 -5.49 20.70 -31.58
N LEU A 244 -5.35 20.01 -30.44
CA LEU A 244 -4.08 19.47 -29.96
C LEU A 244 -3.43 18.49 -30.95
N HIS A 245 -4.23 17.70 -31.69
CA HIS A 245 -3.69 16.82 -32.73
C HIS A 245 -3.00 17.62 -33.82
N SER A 246 -3.63 18.72 -34.25
CA SER A 246 -3.09 19.58 -35.30
C SER A 246 -1.81 20.28 -34.84
N ASP A 247 -1.77 20.74 -33.59
CA ASP A 247 -0.57 21.32 -32.98
C ASP A 247 0.59 20.32 -32.92
N LEU A 248 0.33 19.05 -32.58
CA LEU A 248 1.34 18.01 -32.58
C LEU A 248 1.88 17.69 -34.00
N GLN A 249 1.07 17.79 -35.04
CA GLN A 249 1.55 17.64 -36.43
C GLN A 249 2.47 18.81 -36.83
N ILE A 250 2.11 20.04 -36.44
CA ILE A 250 2.96 21.22 -36.68
C ILE A 250 4.29 21.07 -35.93
N LEU A 251 4.25 20.58 -34.68
CA LEU A 251 5.45 20.33 -33.87
C LEU A 251 6.34 19.25 -34.50
N LYS A 252 5.72 18.22 -35.10
CA LYS A 252 6.41 17.18 -35.86
C LYS A 252 7.14 17.76 -37.07
N GLU A 253 6.51 18.65 -37.82
CA GLU A 253 7.12 19.29 -38.99
C GLU A 253 8.27 20.24 -38.62
N LYS A 254 8.18 20.94 -37.49
CA LYS A 254 9.18 21.91 -37.05
C LYS A 254 10.36 21.31 -36.31
N GLU A 255 10.08 20.42 -35.36
CA GLU A 255 11.05 19.93 -34.37
C GLU A 255 11.22 18.41 -34.40
N GLY A 256 10.40 17.70 -35.20
CA GLY A 256 10.42 16.23 -35.27
C GLY A 256 9.75 15.55 -34.08
N ILE A 257 9.03 16.30 -33.23
CA ILE A 257 8.36 15.79 -32.02
C ILE A 257 6.87 15.67 -32.28
N GLU A 258 6.32 14.45 -32.19
CA GLU A 258 4.89 14.17 -32.41
C GLU A 258 4.18 13.61 -31.17
N TYR A 259 4.81 13.73 -30.00
CA TYR A 259 4.30 13.16 -28.76
C TYR A 259 4.36 14.16 -27.61
N ILE A 260 3.51 13.93 -26.61
CA ILE A 260 3.56 14.65 -25.33
C ILE A 260 4.31 13.76 -24.33
N LEU A 261 5.41 14.27 -23.78
CA LEU A 261 6.16 13.58 -22.75
C LEU A 261 5.61 13.93 -21.37
N LEU A 262 5.15 12.92 -20.65
CA LEU A 262 4.74 13.00 -19.25
C LEU A 262 5.79 12.32 -18.39
N ASN A 263 6.20 12.98 -17.31
CA ASN A 263 7.10 12.41 -16.32
C ASN A 263 6.31 12.00 -15.08
N PHE A 264 6.40 10.72 -14.72
CA PHE A 264 5.79 10.15 -13.52
C PHE A 264 6.89 9.79 -12.53
N SER A 265 6.84 10.39 -11.34
CA SER A 265 7.75 10.04 -10.25
C SER A 265 6.94 9.56 -9.05
N PHE A 266 7.21 8.33 -8.63
CA PHE A 266 6.51 7.64 -7.56
C PHE A 266 7.34 7.73 -6.28
N LYS A 267 6.65 7.99 -5.15
CA LYS A 267 7.31 8.03 -3.83
C LYS A 267 7.40 6.63 -3.23
N ASN A 268 8.32 6.44 -2.28
CA ASN A 268 8.58 5.16 -1.58
C ASN A 268 7.35 4.54 -0.88
N GLN A 269 6.29 5.33 -0.67
CA GLN A 269 5.04 4.96 -0.03
C GLN A 269 3.88 4.80 -1.04
N TYR A 270 4.17 4.58 -2.32
CA TYR A 270 3.14 4.38 -3.33
C TYR A 270 2.35 3.09 -3.05
N ASN A 271 1.02 3.17 -3.14
CA ASN A 271 0.13 2.04 -2.85
C ASN A 271 -1.22 2.18 -3.59
N LEU A 272 -2.10 1.18 -3.45
CA LEU A 272 -3.42 1.18 -4.08
C LEU A 272 -4.27 2.39 -3.73
N ALA A 273 -4.34 2.70 -2.44
CA ALA A 273 -5.20 3.75 -1.93
C ALA A 273 -4.78 5.12 -2.51
N ARG A 274 -3.48 5.43 -2.51
CA ARG A 274 -2.96 6.67 -3.09
C ARG A 274 -3.17 6.75 -4.61
N ALA A 275 -3.04 5.63 -5.31
CA ALA A 275 -3.35 5.55 -6.73
C ALA A 275 -4.84 5.83 -6.99
N GLN A 276 -5.73 5.21 -6.23
CA GLN A 276 -7.18 5.39 -6.34
C GLN A 276 -7.60 6.81 -5.97
N GLN A 277 -7.04 7.40 -4.91
CA GLN A 277 -7.30 8.78 -4.51
C GLN A 277 -6.88 9.77 -5.61
N SER A 278 -5.70 9.56 -6.20
CA SER A 278 -5.23 10.39 -7.31
C SER A 278 -6.15 10.28 -8.53
N TYR A 279 -6.58 9.06 -8.87
CA TYR A 279 -7.55 8.82 -9.94
C TYR A 279 -8.90 9.50 -9.65
N ASN A 280 -9.45 9.30 -8.45
CA ASN A 280 -10.72 9.89 -8.03
C ASN A 280 -10.67 11.42 -8.10
N SER A 281 -9.57 12.04 -7.65
CA SER A 281 -9.39 13.49 -7.75
C SER A 281 -9.40 13.98 -9.20
N ILE A 282 -8.71 13.29 -10.11
CA ILE A 282 -8.71 13.63 -11.54
C ILE A 282 -10.12 13.48 -12.15
N VAL A 283 -10.82 12.40 -11.82
CA VAL A 283 -12.18 12.14 -12.31
C VAL A 283 -13.16 13.17 -11.77
N GLN A 284 -13.10 13.52 -10.48
CA GLN A 284 -13.95 14.53 -9.86
C GLN A 284 -13.79 15.91 -10.52
N ILE A 285 -12.56 16.30 -10.86
CA ILE A 285 -12.31 17.54 -11.61
C ILE A 285 -13.01 17.48 -12.97
N HIS A 286 -12.99 16.34 -13.64
CA HIS A 286 -13.66 16.11 -14.92
C HIS A 286 -15.18 16.10 -14.81
N GLU A 287 -15.75 15.44 -13.80
CA GLU A 287 -17.20 15.39 -13.58
C GLU A 287 -17.75 16.78 -13.23
N LYS A 288 -17.01 17.55 -12.44
CA LYS A 288 -17.40 18.91 -12.03
C LYS A 288 -17.30 19.93 -13.17
N ASN A 289 -16.26 19.85 -13.99
CA ASN A 289 -15.97 20.86 -15.02
C ASN A 289 -16.36 20.42 -16.44
N GLY A 290 -16.72 19.14 -16.63
CA GLY A 290 -16.96 18.53 -17.94
C GLY A 290 -15.67 18.36 -18.76
N TRP A 291 -15.80 17.69 -19.90
CA TRP A 291 -14.80 17.75 -20.97
C TRP A 291 -14.94 19.09 -21.68
N TYR A 292 -14.04 20.04 -21.41
CA TYR A 292 -13.99 21.28 -22.19
C TYR A 292 -13.13 21.05 -23.43
N THR A 293 -13.78 20.78 -24.56
CA THR A 293 -13.17 20.93 -25.89
C THR A 293 -13.52 22.33 -26.38
N PRO A 294 -12.55 23.27 -26.49
CA PRO A 294 -12.83 24.59 -27.02
C PRO A 294 -13.50 24.49 -28.41
N PRO A 295 -14.48 25.35 -28.73
CA PRO A 295 -15.05 25.43 -30.08
C PRO A 295 -13.96 25.58 -31.14
N LYS A 296 -14.14 24.97 -32.33
CA LYS A 296 -13.20 25.08 -33.46
C LYS A 296 -12.95 26.53 -33.92
N GLU A 297 -13.77 27.47 -33.47
CA GLU A 297 -13.73 28.89 -33.81
C GLU A 297 -12.73 29.68 -32.92
N ASP A 298 -12.30 29.10 -31.79
CA ASP A 298 -11.42 29.71 -30.79
C ASP A 298 -9.93 29.36 -30.98
N GLY A 299 -9.57 28.62 -32.04
CA GLY A 299 -8.21 28.17 -32.38
C GLY A 299 -7.75 28.61 -33.76
#